data_AF-A0A498RAM7-F1
#
_entry.id   AF-A0A498RAM7-F1
#
_cell.length_a   1.000
_cell.length_b   1.000
_cell.length_c   1.000
_cell.angle_alpha   90.00
_cell.angle_beta   90.00
_cell.angle_gamma   90.00
#
_symmetry.space_group_name_H-M   'P 1'
#
loop_
_entity.id
_entity.type
_entity.pdbx_description
1 polymer ?
#
loop_
_entity_poly.entity_id
_entity_poly.type
_entity_poly.pdbx_seq_one_letter_code
_entity_poly.pdbx_strand_id
1 'polypeptide(L)'
;MHTLSLDWIYGFVWGCGSFCGAESHDERLLVRHHDKKLLFLISKKIGSFKPHKRNNTYAIRITPGNEFVKRIFELGWTSRRDKDRQYPQGDINQLEFIRGYCYTKAAITKPSSGKNAIVKLEGAKNVLDVISRYLVNMLDIKYKEPRKRSVNIPNYGDYHTFVLMYQAREEVPKIISLLEIPDETIRMRKIDCSRFIGAENP
;
A
#
# COMPACT_ATOMS: atom_id res chain seq x y z
N MET A 1 21.27 2.96 8.89
CA MET A 1 20.16 3.14 7.93
C MET A 1 19.99 1.81 7.23
N HIS A 2 18.94 1.03 7.55
CA HIS A 2 18.73 -0.26 6.89
C HIS A 2 18.49 -0.04 5.39
N THR A 3 19.21 -0.77 4.55
CA THR A 3 19.07 -0.72 3.10
C THR A 3 17.70 -1.30 2.72
N LEU A 4 16.86 -0.54 2.04
CA LEU A 4 15.56 -1.03 1.56
C LEU A 4 15.79 -2.21 0.58
N SER A 5 15.19 -3.36 0.88
CA SER A 5 15.19 -4.52 -0.01
C SER A 5 14.32 -4.23 -1.24
N LEU A 6 14.60 -4.90 -2.37
CA LEU A 6 13.76 -4.73 -3.56
C LEU A 6 12.34 -5.27 -3.32
N ASP A 7 12.20 -6.35 -2.56
CA ASP A 7 10.90 -6.96 -2.23
C ASP A 7 10.03 -6.04 -1.37
N TRP A 8 10.64 -5.32 -0.43
CA TRP A 8 9.95 -4.25 0.29
C TRP A 8 9.47 -3.14 -0.64
N ILE A 9 10.31 -2.72 -1.60
CA ILE A 9 9.92 -1.70 -2.57
C ILE A 9 8.79 -2.22 -3.48
N TYR A 10 8.83 -3.49 -3.90
CA TYR A 10 7.72 -4.10 -4.62
C TYR A 10 6.44 -4.02 -3.81
N GLY A 11 6.44 -4.41 -2.53
CA GLY A 11 5.30 -4.28 -1.63
C GLY A 11 4.75 -2.86 -1.53
N PHE A 12 5.65 -1.90 -1.29
CA PHE A 12 5.30 -0.48 -1.19
C PHE A 12 4.63 0.04 -2.46
N VAL A 13 5.20 -0.28 -3.62
CA VAL A 13 4.67 0.13 -4.92
C VAL A 13 3.38 -0.64 -5.23
N TRP A 14 3.26 -1.91 -4.82
CA TRP A 14 2.02 -2.69 -4.93
C TRP A 14 0.86 -2.06 -4.14
N GLY A 15 1.17 -1.39 -3.03
CA GLY A 15 0.17 -0.73 -2.20
C GLY A 15 -0.26 0.64 -2.74
N CYS A 16 0.68 1.47 -3.21
CA CYS A 16 0.39 2.87 -3.56
C CYS A 16 0.65 3.28 -5.02
N GLY A 17 1.17 2.38 -5.84
CA GLY A 17 1.48 2.64 -7.25
C GLY A 17 0.28 2.48 -8.17
N SER A 18 0.24 3.31 -9.20
CA SER A 18 -0.75 3.28 -10.27
C SER A 18 -0.10 3.46 -11.64
N PHE A 19 -0.56 2.71 -12.64
CA PHE A 19 -0.20 2.99 -14.03
C PHE A 19 -1.07 4.13 -14.55
N CYS A 20 -0.43 5.15 -15.10
CA CYS A 20 -1.08 6.27 -15.79
C CYS A 20 -0.76 6.15 -17.28
N GLY A 21 -1.74 6.40 -18.16
CA GLY A 21 -1.51 6.46 -19.61
C GLY A 21 -2.03 5.27 -20.43
N ALA A 22 -3.02 4.50 -19.94
CA ALA A 22 -3.55 3.31 -20.65
C ALA A 22 -4.11 3.57 -22.08
N GLU A 23 -4.23 4.84 -22.50
CA GLU A 23 -4.70 5.25 -23.82
C GLU A 23 -3.65 6.08 -24.60
N SER A 24 -2.44 6.25 -24.05
CA SER A 24 -1.35 6.99 -24.71
C SER A 24 -0.03 6.20 -24.67
N HIS A 25 0.85 6.46 -25.64
CA HIS A 25 2.19 5.86 -25.74
C HIS A 25 3.14 6.20 -24.57
N ASP A 26 2.64 6.80 -23.48
CA ASP A 26 3.43 7.21 -22.31
C ASP A 26 2.89 6.55 -21.02
N GLU A 27 2.65 5.23 -21.08
CA GLU A 27 2.37 4.44 -19.89
C GLU A 27 3.51 4.59 -18.88
N ARG A 28 3.21 5.06 -17.67
CA ARG A 28 4.21 5.15 -16.60
C ARG A 28 3.65 4.62 -15.30
N LEU A 29 4.50 3.90 -14.57
CA LEU A 29 4.24 3.57 -13.18
C LEU A 29 4.47 4.81 -12.33
N LEU A 30 3.41 5.27 -11.69
CA LEU A 30 3.39 6.43 -10.83
C LEU A 30 3.25 6.00 -9.38
N VAL A 31 4.19 6.44 -8.53
CA VAL A 31 4.18 6.16 -7.09
C VAL A 31 4.10 7.48 -6.36
N ARG A 32 3.14 7.64 -5.44
CA ARG A 32 2.91 8.87 -4.69
C ARG A 32 3.01 8.61 -3.18
N HIS A 33 3.70 9.50 -2.48
CA HIS A 33 3.83 9.42 -1.02
C HIS A 33 4.14 10.80 -0.42
N HIS A 34 3.86 10.99 0.87
CA HIS A 34 4.14 12.26 1.56
C HIS A 34 5.62 12.42 1.94
N ASP A 35 6.31 11.30 2.19
CA ASP A 35 7.74 11.30 2.52
C ASP A 35 8.60 11.40 1.25
N LYS A 36 9.16 12.59 1.01
CA LYS A 36 10.10 12.85 -0.09
C LYS A 36 11.41 12.07 0.06
N LYS A 37 11.92 11.91 1.29
CA LYS A 37 13.21 11.26 1.54
C LYS A 37 13.11 9.77 1.21
N LEU A 38 12.04 9.12 1.64
CA LEU A 38 11.74 7.74 1.28
C LEU A 38 11.64 7.56 -0.24
N LEU A 39 10.85 8.39 -0.94
CA LEU A 39 10.75 8.31 -2.40
C LEU A 39 12.09 8.55 -3.10
N PHE A 40 12.95 9.39 -2.54
CA PHE A 40 14.29 9.61 -3.07
C PHE A 40 15.17 8.37 -2.92
N LEU A 41 15.13 7.71 -1.76
CA LEU A 41 15.83 6.43 -1.54
C LEU A 41 15.34 5.34 -2.49
N ILE A 42 14.02 5.21 -2.64
CA ILE A 42 13.41 4.28 -3.61
C ILE A 42 13.91 4.61 -5.02
N SER A 43 13.82 5.87 -5.45
CA SER A 43 14.21 6.28 -6.81
C SER A 43 15.67 5.98 -7.13
N LYS A 44 16.57 6.16 -6.15
CA LYS A 44 17.98 5.79 -6.29
C LYS A 44 18.16 4.28 -6.43
N LYS A 45 17.43 3.49 -5.65
CA LYS A 45 17.55 2.03 -5.63
C LYS A 45 17.02 1.39 -6.92
N ILE A 46 15.94 1.91 -7.49
CA ILE A 46 15.29 1.35 -8.70
C ILE A 46 15.69 2.06 -10.00
N GLY A 47 16.57 3.06 -9.93
CA GLY A 47 17.00 3.82 -11.11
C GLY A 47 15.86 4.61 -11.78
N SER A 48 15.04 5.32 -11.00
CA SER A 48 13.95 6.17 -11.53
C SER A 48 14.29 7.66 -11.49
N PHE A 49 13.41 8.48 -12.07
CA PHE A 49 13.47 9.93 -11.92
C PHE A 49 13.36 10.37 -10.46
N LYS A 50 14.00 11.50 -10.13
CA LYS A 50 13.94 12.11 -8.80
C LYS A 50 12.49 12.45 -8.41
N PRO A 51 12.14 12.39 -7.12
CA PRO A 51 10.81 12.78 -6.66
C PRO A 51 10.51 14.25 -6.97
N HIS A 52 9.33 14.52 -7.52
CA HIS A 52 8.81 15.86 -7.75
C HIS A 52 7.56 16.10 -6.90
N LYS A 53 7.30 17.37 -6.56
CA LYS A 53 6.10 17.75 -5.81
C LYS A 53 4.88 17.60 -6.71
N ARG A 54 3.80 17.02 -6.18
CA ARG A 54 2.49 16.91 -6.83
C ARG A 54 1.41 17.13 -5.78
N ASN A 55 0.77 18.30 -5.81
CA ASN A 55 -0.19 18.76 -4.80
C ASN A 55 0.44 18.68 -3.38
N ASN A 56 -0.22 17.99 -2.46
CA ASN A 56 0.20 17.78 -1.07
C ASN A 56 1.07 16.52 -0.87
N THR A 57 1.62 15.97 -1.96
CA THR A 57 2.45 14.75 -1.95
C THR A 57 3.66 14.92 -2.85
N TYR A 58 4.56 13.95 -2.82
CA TYR A 58 5.63 13.78 -3.78
C TYR A 58 5.34 12.57 -4.66
N ALA A 59 5.89 12.58 -5.87
CA ALA A 59 5.71 11.49 -6.81
C ALA A 59 7.03 11.13 -7.51
N ILE A 60 7.19 9.84 -7.81
CA ILE A 60 8.18 9.33 -8.76
C ILE A 60 7.43 8.72 -9.94
N ARG A 61 7.98 8.88 -11.14
CA ARG A 61 7.52 8.24 -12.37
C ARG A 61 8.59 7.26 -12.81
N ILE A 62 8.17 6.07 -13.21
CA ILE A 62 9.05 4.99 -13.65
C ILE A 62 8.57 4.56 -15.04
N THR A 63 9.50 4.51 -15.98
CA THR A 63 9.21 4.13 -17.37
C THR A 63 9.01 2.62 -17.47
N PRO A 64 8.20 2.13 -18.44
CA PRO A 64 7.95 0.70 -18.61
C PRO A 64 9.22 -0.11 -18.91
N GLY A 65 10.20 0.51 -19.56
CA GLY A 65 11.50 -0.12 -19.87
C GLY A 65 12.41 -0.34 -18.67
N ASN A 66 12.07 0.18 -17.49
CA ASN A 66 12.86 -0.01 -16.28
C ASN A 66 12.73 -1.47 -15.75
N GLU A 67 13.85 -2.10 -15.38
CA GLU A 67 13.89 -3.48 -14.87
C GLU A 67 12.96 -3.73 -13.68
N PHE A 68 12.81 -2.74 -12.79
CA PHE A 68 11.87 -2.81 -11.68
C PHE A 68 10.41 -2.95 -12.15
N VAL A 69 10.05 -2.25 -13.24
CA VAL A 69 8.70 -2.31 -13.81
C VAL A 69 8.47 -3.64 -14.53
N LYS A 70 9.45 -4.11 -15.30
CA LYS A 70 9.41 -5.44 -15.93
C LYS A 70 9.16 -6.53 -14.88
N ARG A 71 9.95 -6.50 -13.79
CA ARG A 71 9.80 -7.47 -12.71
C ARG A 71 8.43 -7.37 -12.02
N ILE A 72 7.89 -6.17 -11.82
CA ILE A 72 6.54 -5.99 -11.29
C ILE A 72 5.48 -6.73 -12.14
N PHE A 73 5.61 -6.69 -13.46
CA PHE A 73 4.70 -7.38 -14.35
C PHE A 73 4.89 -8.90 -14.31
N GLU A 74 6.13 -9.38 -14.24
CA GLU A 74 6.43 -10.80 -14.04
C GLU A 74 5.84 -11.35 -12.75
N LEU A 75 5.83 -10.55 -11.67
CA LEU A 75 5.18 -10.88 -10.41
C LEU A 75 3.64 -10.88 -10.51
N GLY A 76 3.06 -10.56 -11.66
CA GLY A 76 1.62 -10.67 -11.91
C GLY A 76 0.81 -9.41 -11.62
N TRP A 77 1.43 -8.24 -11.52
CA TRP A 77 0.68 -6.99 -11.39
C TRP A 77 -0.05 -6.64 -12.70
N THR A 78 -1.36 -6.45 -12.65
CA THR A 78 -2.17 -5.90 -13.74
C THR A 78 -2.45 -4.40 -13.63
N SER A 79 -2.31 -3.63 -14.71
CA SER A 79 -2.65 -2.20 -14.80
C SER A 79 -4.16 -1.91 -14.86
N ARG A 80 -4.97 -2.95 -15.09
CA ARG A 80 -6.42 -2.89 -15.28
C ARG A 80 -7.16 -2.45 -14.01
N ARG A 81 -7.94 -1.37 -14.09
CA ARG A 81 -8.72 -0.79 -12.98
C ARG A 81 -9.95 -1.63 -12.61
N ASP A 82 -10.45 -2.43 -13.55
CA ASP A 82 -11.61 -3.32 -13.44
C ASP A 82 -11.27 -4.65 -12.75
N LYS A 83 -9.99 -4.95 -12.54
CA LYS A 83 -9.54 -6.20 -11.92
C LYS A 83 -9.01 -5.96 -10.51
N ASP A 84 -9.42 -6.82 -9.59
CA ASP A 84 -8.83 -6.88 -8.27
C ASP A 84 -7.34 -7.23 -8.37
N ARG A 85 -6.52 -6.44 -7.69
CA ARG A 85 -5.09 -6.65 -7.61
C ARG A 85 -4.81 -8.00 -6.95
N GLN A 86 -4.03 -8.84 -7.63
CA GLN A 86 -3.59 -10.13 -7.09
C GLN A 86 -2.36 -9.95 -6.19
N TYR A 87 -2.15 -10.93 -5.32
CA TYR A 87 -0.90 -11.06 -4.56
C TYR A 87 0.24 -11.44 -5.53
N PRO A 88 1.48 -10.93 -5.36
CA PRO A 88 2.59 -11.23 -6.26
C PRO A 88 2.82 -12.74 -6.37
N GLN A 89 3.12 -13.19 -7.59
CA GLN A 89 3.46 -14.57 -7.92
C GLN A 89 4.97 -14.69 -8.17
N GLY A 90 5.52 -15.89 -8.02
CA GLY A 90 6.94 -16.17 -8.25
C GLY A 90 7.81 -15.93 -7.03
N ASP A 91 9.13 -15.88 -7.26
CA ASP A 91 10.11 -15.74 -6.20
C ASP A 91 10.14 -14.31 -5.65
N ILE A 92 9.76 -14.18 -4.38
CA ILE A 92 9.72 -12.94 -3.62
C ILE A 92 9.81 -13.25 -2.12
N ASN A 93 10.62 -12.47 -1.38
CA ASN A 93 10.62 -12.52 0.07
C ASN A 93 9.27 -11.99 0.60
N GLN A 94 8.45 -12.92 1.07
CA GLN A 94 7.08 -12.67 1.53
C GLN A 94 7.02 -11.63 2.64
N LEU A 95 7.91 -11.75 3.65
CA LEU A 95 7.92 -10.83 4.79
C LEU A 95 8.21 -9.40 4.34
N GLU A 96 9.24 -9.23 3.52
CA GLU A 96 9.66 -7.92 3.03
C GLU A 96 8.58 -7.28 2.15
N PHE A 97 7.99 -8.06 1.24
CA PHE A 97 6.84 -7.59 0.46
C PHE A 97 5.67 -7.16 1.33
N ILE A 98 5.28 -7.97 2.32
CA ILE A 98 4.15 -7.65 3.21
C ILE A 98 4.46 -6.40 4.03
N ARG A 99 5.67 -6.24 4.57
CA ARG A 99 6.12 -5.02 5.26
C ARG A 99 5.97 -3.78 4.38
N GLY A 100 6.48 -3.83 3.15
CA GLY A 100 6.34 -2.75 2.19
C GLY A 100 4.88 -2.42 1.85
N TYR A 101 4.05 -3.44 1.63
CA TYR A 101 2.63 -3.27 1.35
C TYR A 101 1.91 -2.60 2.53
N CYS A 102 2.09 -3.16 3.73
CA CYS A 102 1.52 -2.67 4.97
C CYS A 102 2.00 -1.26 5.32
N TYR A 103 3.22 -0.86 4.96
CA TYR A 103 3.68 0.53 5.12
C TYR A 103 2.72 1.55 4.50
N THR A 104 2.06 1.20 3.38
CA THR A 104 1.14 2.09 2.68
C THR A 104 -0.33 1.86 3.02
N LYS A 105 -0.68 0.65 3.48
CA LYS A 105 -2.07 0.19 3.67
C LYS A 105 -2.48 0.00 5.12
N ALA A 106 -1.53 -0.09 6.04
CA ALA A 106 -1.79 -0.25 7.44
C ALA A 106 -2.16 1.09 8.08
N ALA A 107 -3.00 1.01 9.10
CA ALA A 107 -3.25 2.09 10.03
C ALA A 107 -3.32 1.50 11.44
N ILE A 108 -2.70 2.19 12.39
CA ILE A 108 -2.81 1.86 13.82
C ILE A 108 -3.71 2.92 14.45
N THR A 109 -4.80 2.48 15.06
CA THR A 109 -5.67 3.37 15.86
C THR A 109 -5.45 3.04 17.33
N LYS A 110 -5.01 4.02 18.13
CA LYS A 110 -4.94 3.91 19.59
C LYS A 110 -6.16 4.63 20.17
N PRO A 111 -7.20 3.92 20.65
CA PRO A 111 -8.37 4.58 21.23
C PRO A 111 -7.98 5.32 22.51
N SER A 112 -8.55 6.49 22.74
CA SER A 112 -8.31 7.32 23.93
C SER A 112 -8.82 6.70 25.23
N SER A 113 -9.72 5.71 25.16
CA SER A 113 -10.46 5.18 26.32
C SER A 113 -9.94 3.82 26.79
N GLY A 114 -8.66 3.67 27.15
CA GLY A 114 -8.13 2.41 27.74
C GLY A 114 -8.33 1.12 26.91
N LYS A 115 -8.82 1.23 25.68
CA LYS A 115 -9.08 0.11 24.76
C LYS A 115 -7.79 -0.24 24.04
N ASN A 116 -7.67 -1.50 23.64
CA ASN A 116 -6.52 -1.99 22.90
C ASN A 116 -6.34 -1.22 21.58
N ALA A 117 -5.09 -1.05 21.17
CA ALA A 117 -4.77 -0.55 19.83
C ALA A 117 -5.36 -1.48 18.76
N ILE A 118 -5.70 -0.91 17.61
CA ILE A 118 -6.29 -1.63 16.48
C ILE A 118 -5.34 -1.50 15.30
N VAL A 119 -4.93 -2.63 14.73
CA VAL A 119 -4.22 -2.68 13.45
C VAL A 119 -5.25 -2.95 12.36
N LYS A 120 -5.29 -2.06 11.37
CA LYS A 120 -6.20 -2.15 10.24
C LYS A 120 -5.41 -2.15 8.94
N LEU A 121 -5.68 -3.11 8.06
CA LEU A 121 -5.12 -3.14 6.69
C LEU A 121 -6.26 -2.97 5.69
N GLU A 122 -6.08 -2.10 4.69
CA GLU A 122 -7.06 -1.89 3.62
C GLU A 122 -6.47 -2.27 2.25
N GLY A 123 -7.20 -3.02 1.43
CA GLY A 123 -6.67 -3.53 0.17
C GLY A 123 -7.63 -4.43 -0.60
N ALA A 124 -7.09 -5.10 -1.63
CA ALA A 124 -7.82 -6.11 -2.40
C ALA A 124 -8.00 -7.38 -1.57
N LYS A 125 -9.15 -8.07 -1.70
CA LYS A 125 -9.48 -9.28 -0.92
C LYS A 125 -8.36 -10.32 -0.99
N ASN A 126 -7.91 -10.64 -2.20
CA ASN A 126 -6.93 -11.71 -2.42
C ASN A 126 -5.57 -11.39 -1.78
N VAL A 127 -5.18 -10.12 -1.76
CA VAL A 127 -3.94 -9.70 -1.09
C VAL A 127 -4.09 -9.82 0.43
N LEU A 128 -5.21 -9.35 0.99
CA LEU A 128 -5.45 -9.39 2.43
C LEU A 128 -5.62 -10.82 2.97
N ASP A 129 -6.23 -11.73 2.19
CA ASP A 129 -6.38 -13.14 2.56
C ASP A 129 -5.02 -13.80 2.73
N VAL A 130 -4.11 -13.62 1.77
CA VAL A 130 -2.73 -14.15 1.83
C VAL A 130 -1.98 -13.54 3.01
N ILE A 131 -2.10 -12.23 3.23
CA ILE A 131 -1.48 -11.58 4.41
C ILE A 131 -2.03 -12.18 5.71
N SER A 132 -3.34 -12.39 5.83
CA SER A 132 -3.90 -12.98 7.05
C SER A 132 -3.38 -14.40 7.29
N ARG A 133 -3.28 -15.24 6.26
CA ARG A 133 -2.72 -16.60 6.38
C ARG A 133 -1.25 -16.56 6.76
N TYR A 134 -0.49 -15.65 6.17
CA TYR A 134 0.91 -15.45 6.50
C TYR A 134 1.09 -15.08 7.99
N LEU A 135 0.28 -14.14 8.50
CA LEU A 135 0.33 -13.74 9.90
C LEU A 135 -0.04 -14.87 10.86
N VAL A 136 -1.02 -15.71 10.50
CA VAL A 136 -1.37 -16.92 11.28
C VAL A 136 -0.16 -17.84 11.40
N ASN A 137 0.49 -18.14 10.28
CA ASN A 137 1.64 -19.05 10.25
C ASN A 137 2.84 -18.49 11.02
N MET A 138 3.09 -17.18 10.95
CA MET A 138 4.27 -16.55 11.57
C MET A 138 4.10 -16.22 13.05
N LEU A 139 2.88 -15.95 13.51
CA LEU A 139 2.62 -15.40 14.85
C LEU A 139 1.76 -16.29 15.74
N ASP A 140 1.27 -17.41 15.21
CA ASP A 140 0.31 -18.31 15.86
C ASP A 140 -0.92 -17.54 16.39
N ILE A 141 -1.55 -16.78 15.50
CA ILE A 141 -2.75 -15.98 15.79
C ILE A 141 -3.95 -16.52 15.02
N LYS A 142 -5.16 -16.06 15.38
CA LYS A 142 -6.37 -16.49 14.67
C LYS A 142 -6.46 -15.85 13.28
N TYR A 143 -6.83 -16.67 12.30
CA TYR A 143 -7.18 -16.19 10.96
C TYR A 143 -8.30 -15.14 11.02
N LYS A 144 -8.19 -14.09 10.21
CA LYS A 144 -9.20 -13.06 10.05
C LYS A 144 -9.59 -13.01 8.58
N GLU A 145 -10.88 -13.16 8.31
CA GLU A 145 -11.37 -13.03 6.94
C GLU A 145 -11.44 -11.54 6.54
N PRO A 146 -10.92 -11.15 5.37
CA PRO A 146 -11.08 -9.79 4.86
C PRO A 146 -12.56 -9.44 4.64
N ARG A 147 -13.03 -8.36 5.28
CA ARG A 147 -14.43 -7.92 5.19
C ARG A 147 -14.59 -6.82 4.16
N LYS A 148 -15.63 -6.91 3.33
CA LYS A 148 -15.99 -5.85 2.38
C LYS A 148 -16.38 -4.58 3.15
N ARG A 149 -15.85 -3.44 2.73
CA ARG A 149 -16.18 -2.10 3.23
C ARG A 149 -16.56 -1.24 2.04
N SER A 150 -17.80 -0.77 2.04
CA SER A 150 -18.24 0.28 1.12
C SER A 150 -17.79 1.62 1.67
N VAL A 151 -17.16 2.41 0.81
CA VAL A 151 -16.80 3.80 1.07
C VAL A 151 -17.54 4.62 0.02
N ASN A 152 -18.52 5.40 0.46
CA ASN A 152 -19.14 6.38 -0.41
C ASN A 152 -18.16 7.56 -0.54
N ILE A 153 -17.71 7.82 -1.77
CA ILE A 153 -16.86 8.96 -2.07
C ILE A 153 -17.75 9.98 -2.78
N PRO A 154 -17.93 11.19 -2.19
CA PRO A 154 -18.69 12.25 -2.83
C PRO A 154 -18.19 12.47 -4.27
N ASN A 155 -19.11 12.53 -5.23
CA ASN A 155 -18.86 12.69 -6.68
C ASN A 155 -18.24 11.48 -7.42
N TYR A 156 -17.93 10.38 -6.74
CA TYR A 156 -17.34 9.18 -7.35
C TYR A 156 -18.14 7.89 -7.12
N GLY A 157 -19.21 7.97 -6.31
CA GLY A 157 -20.10 6.84 -6.02
C GLY A 157 -19.54 5.88 -4.97
N ASP A 158 -20.06 4.66 -4.96
CA ASP A 158 -19.67 3.63 -4.00
C ASP A 158 -18.39 2.92 -4.46
N TYR A 159 -17.34 3.11 -3.67
CA TYR A 159 -16.09 2.37 -3.81
C TYR A 159 -16.08 1.18 -2.86
N HIS A 160 -15.71 0.00 -3.35
CA HIS A 160 -15.56 -1.19 -2.54
C HIS A 160 -14.09 -1.48 -2.26
N THR A 161 -13.74 -1.62 -0.99
CA THR A 161 -12.45 -2.11 -0.53
C THR A 161 -12.64 -3.27 0.44
N PHE A 162 -11.58 -4.02 0.73
CA PHE A 162 -11.60 -5.00 1.81
C PHE A 162 -10.74 -4.51 2.97
N VAL A 163 -11.11 -4.94 4.17
CA VAL A 163 -10.43 -4.57 5.40
C VAL A 163 -10.15 -5.80 6.24
N LEU A 164 -8.91 -5.86 6.74
CA LEU A 164 -8.46 -6.79 7.77
C LEU A 164 -8.26 -6.02 9.07
N MET A 165 -8.81 -6.52 10.18
CA MET A 165 -8.74 -5.84 11.48
C MET A 165 -8.28 -6.79 12.60
N TYR A 166 -7.27 -6.35 13.34
CA TYR A 166 -6.75 -6.98 14.55
C TYR A 166 -6.89 -6.03 15.73
N GLN A 167 -7.41 -6.53 16.85
CA GLN A 167 -7.71 -5.74 18.05
C GLN A 167 -7.42 -6.49 19.35
N ALA A 168 -7.01 -7.75 19.27
CA ALA A 168 -6.68 -8.52 20.47
C ALA A 168 -5.37 -7.99 21.05
N ARG A 169 -5.34 -7.85 22.39
CA ARG A 169 -4.21 -7.28 23.13
C ARG A 169 -2.90 -8.03 22.87
N GLU A 170 -2.98 -9.33 22.65
CA GLU A 170 -1.83 -10.22 22.42
C GLU A 170 -1.39 -10.26 20.95
N GLU A 171 -2.32 -10.09 20.00
CA GLU A 171 -2.03 -10.14 18.56
C GLU A 171 -1.38 -8.83 18.08
N VAL A 172 -1.90 -7.70 18.54
CA VAL A 172 -1.55 -6.37 17.99
C VAL A 172 -0.07 -6.02 18.16
N PRO A 173 0.57 -6.17 19.34
CA PRO A 173 2.00 -5.91 19.49
C PRO A 173 2.86 -6.80 18.59
N LYS A 174 2.50 -8.09 18.46
CA LYS A 174 3.22 -9.05 17.60
C LYS A 174 3.15 -8.62 16.13
N ILE A 175 1.97 -8.21 15.66
CA ILE A 175 1.77 -7.76 14.27
C ILE A 175 2.54 -6.47 14.00
N ILE A 176 2.46 -5.48 14.91
CA ILE A 176 3.20 -4.22 14.76
C ILE A 176 4.70 -4.48 14.69
N SER A 177 5.22 -5.35 15.57
CA SER A 177 6.63 -5.72 15.60
C SER A 177 7.07 -6.45 14.33
N LEU A 178 6.32 -7.47 13.89
CA LEU A 178 6.67 -8.24 12.69
C LEU A 178 6.65 -7.37 11.43
N LEU A 179 5.62 -6.54 11.28
CA LEU A 179 5.39 -5.73 10.08
C LEU A 179 6.11 -4.38 10.09
N GLU A 180 6.78 -4.04 11.20
CA GLU A 180 7.53 -2.78 11.36
C GLU A 180 6.68 -1.55 10.97
N ILE A 181 5.38 -1.58 11.32
CA ILE A 181 4.44 -0.52 10.94
C ILE A 181 4.86 0.78 11.67
N PRO A 182 5.16 1.88 10.95
CA PRO A 182 5.58 3.12 11.58
C PRO A 182 4.53 3.66 12.56
N ASP A 183 4.97 4.23 13.68
CA ASP A 183 4.06 4.97 14.56
C ASP A 183 3.43 6.18 13.82
N GLU A 184 4.07 6.70 12.78
CA GLU A 184 3.55 7.78 11.93
C GLU A 184 2.29 7.38 11.13
N THR A 185 2.05 6.07 10.97
CA THR A 185 0.82 5.51 10.41
C THR A 185 -0.34 5.53 11.41
N ILE A 186 -0.11 6.01 12.65
CA ILE A 186 -1.14 6.49 13.58
C ILE A 186 -1.72 7.77 12.99
N ARG A 187 -2.60 7.61 12.01
CA ARG A 187 -3.41 8.71 11.51
C ARG A 187 -4.79 8.61 12.12
N MET A 188 -5.16 9.64 12.88
CA MET A 188 -6.53 10.12 12.94
C MET A 188 -6.95 10.58 11.54
N ARG A 189 -7.15 9.67 10.58
CA ARG A 189 -7.68 10.07 9.27
C ARG A 189 -9.16 10.40 9.43
N LYS A 190 -9.48 11.69 9.64
CA LYS A 190 -10.60 12.28 8.90
C LYS A 190 -10.25 12.09 7.43
N ILE A 191 -11.00 11.25 6.74
CA ILE A 191 -10.88 11.10 5.29
C ILE A 191 -11.34 12.44 4.72
N ASP A 192 -10.38 13.27 4.28
CA ASP A 192 -10.68 14.48 3.55
C ASP A 192 -10.76 14.13 2.07
N CYS A 193 -11.99 13.92 1.59
CA CYS A 193 -12.30 13.60 0.20
C CYS A 193 -12.06 14.77 -0.77
N SER A 194 -11.64 15.96 -0.30
CA SER A 194 -11.38 17.13 -1.14
C SER A 194 -10.22 16.97 -2.13
N ARG A 195 -9.39 15.91 -2.00
CA ARG A 195 -8.14 15.77 -2.77
C ARG A 195 -8.26 15.08 -4.14
N PHE A 196 -9.48 14.77 -4.57
CA PHE A 196 -9.78 14.30 -5.93
C PHE A 196 -10.40 15.37 -6.83
N ILE A 197 -10.49 16.62 -6.36
CA ILE A 197 -10.92 17.74 -7.19
C ILE A 197 -9.75 18.08 -8.11
N GLY A 198 -9.84 17.61 -9.36
CA GLY A 198 -9.08 18.16 -10.47
C GLY A 198 -9.40 19.66 -10.54
N ALA A 199 -8.36 20.47 -10.65
CA ALA A 199 -8.50 21.85 -11.04
C ALA A 199 -8.99 21.87 -12.48
N GLU A 200 -10.30 22.06 -12.65
CA GLU A 200 -10.89 22.65 -13.84
C GLU A 200 -11.65 23.88 -13.35
N ASN A 201 -11.02 25.04 -13.46
CA ASN A 201 -11.71 26.32 -13.48
C ASN A 201 -12.19 26.55 -14.92
N PRO A 202 -13.41 27.09 -15.14
CA PRO A 202 -13.65 27.91 -16.32
C PRO A 202 -12.77 29.17 -16.31
#